data_AF-A0A7S6MJX0-F1
#
_entry.id   AF-A0A7S6MJX0-F1
#
_cell.length_a   1.000
_cell.length_b   1.000
_cell.length_c   1.000
_cell.angle_alpha   90.00
_cell.angle_beta   90.00
_cell.angle_gamma   90.00
#
_symmetry.space_group_name_H-M   'P 1'
#
loop_
_entity.id
_entity.type
_entity.pdbx_description
1 polymer ?
#
loop_
_entity_poly.entity_id
_entity_poly.type
_entity_poly.pdbx_seq_one_letter_code
_entity_poly.pdbx_strand_id
1 'polypeptide(L)'
;MSNTSPALEFKSSTFFAPILILYTNDLTAIEQTLHEKINLAPEFFKDSPLIIDLRELNKQNLDLDFSQVIQLLRRVSFFPVGIRGGNENQNKQARTLFIPIDTVREQGSTLMIGAEAAKQETAPQPAAPAETAPAKEPVRPVPIPPVSAAATLVTQPIRSGQRIYASGDLIILSQVSAGAEIMAEGNIHVYNTLRGRALAGVHGNTAARIFCFDLQAELISIAGDYKTSEDLNKQTYKNPVQIYLQNHALIIKEIA
;
A
#
# COMPACT_ATOMS: atom_id res chain seq x y z
N MET A 1 -45.20 -0.23 13.88
CA MET A 1 -44.44 0.59 12.93
C MET A 1 -43.55 -0.35 12.13
N SER A 2 -43.86 -0.56 10.85
CA SER A 2 -43.11 -1.44 9.96
C SER A 2 -41.78 -0.79 9.60
N ASN A 3 -40.68 -1.40 10.03
CA ASN A 3 -39.33 -0.96 9.75
C ASN A 3 -38.99 -1.34 8.29
N THR A 4 -39.20 -0.43 7.35
CA THR A 4 -38.93 -0.69 5.93
C THR A 4 -37.44 -0.46 5.67
N SER A 5 -36.69 -1.53 5.39
CA SER A 5 -35.27 -1.45 5.02
C SER A 5 -35.07 -0.58 3.78
N PRO A 6 -33.97 0.20 3.71
CA PRO A 6 -33.69 1.06 2.55
C PRO A 6 -33.45 0.23 1.28
N ALA A 7 -33.90 0.74 0.12
CA ALA A 7 -33.75 0.07 -1.18
C ALA A 7 -32.31 0.09 -1.72
N LEU A 8 -31.48 1.04 -1.28
CA LEU A 8 -30.07 1.17 -1.64
C LEU A 8 -29.29 1.85 -0.51
N GLU A 9 -28.01 1.52 -0.41
CA GLU A 9 -27.06 2.13 0.54
C GLU A 9 -25.67 2.12 -0.10
N PHE A 10 -24.94 3.23 -0.01
CA PHE A 10 -23.54 3.30 -0.41
C PHE A 10 -22.65 2.99 0.80
N LYS A 11 -21.83 1.94 0.68
CA LYS A 11 -20.79 1.59 1.65
C LYS A 11 -19.46 1.54 0.94
N SER A 12 -18.45 2.17 1.52
CA SER A 12 -17.08 2.09 1.05
C SER A 12 -16.35 0.98 1.81
N SER A 13 -15.60 0.15 1.11
CA SER A 13 -14.76 -0.90 1.67
C SER A 13 -13.49 -1.07 0.84
N THR A 14 -12.40 -1.46 1.48
CA THR A 14 -11.15 -1.78 0.77
C THR A 14 -11.31 -3.10 0.01
N PHE A 15 -10.91 -3.10 -1.26
CA PHE A 15 -10.89 -4.26 -2.13
C PHE A 15 -9.45 -4.54 -2.56
N PHE A 16 -8.99 -5.79 -2.38
CA PHE A 16 -7.64 -6.19 -2.74
C PHE A 16 -7.67 -6.95 -4.06
N ALA A 17 -6.86 -6.51 -5.02
CA ALA A 17 -6.65 -7.16 -6.30
C ALA A 17 -5.15 -7.31 -6.57
N PRO A 18 -4.68 -8.46 -7.08
CA PRO A 18 -3.33 -8.60 -7.61
C PRO A 18 -2.99 -7.49 -8.61
N ILE A 19 -1.74 -7.02 -8.55
CA ILE A 19 -1.20 -6.04 -9.49
C ILE A 19 -0.30 -6.75 -10.49
N LEU A 20 -0.66 -6.68 -11.77
CA LEU A 20 0.15 -7.17 -12.88
C LEU A 20 1.02 -6.03 -13.39
N ILE A 21 2.31 -6.08 -13.08
CA ILE A 21 3.29 -5.11 -13.56
C ILE A 21 3.86 -5.59 -14.89
N LEU A 22 3.74 -4.76 -15.94
CA LEU A 22 4.28 -5.07 -17.27
C LEU A 22 5.65 -4.41 -17.46
N TYR A 23 6.62 -5.20 -17.88
CA TYR A 23 8.01 -4.78 -18.14
C TYR A 23 8.39 -4.83 -19.63
N THR A 24 7.61 -5.55 -20.44
CA THR A 24 7.85 -5.79 -21.87
C THR A 24 6.56 -5.53 -22.66
N ASN A 25 6.70 -5.17 -23.94
CA ASN A 25 5.59 -5.04 -24.88
C ASN A 25 5.39 -6.26 -25.78
N ASP A 26 6.19 -7.32 -25.60
CA ASP A 26 6.01 -8.59 -26.31
C ASP A 26 4.84 -9.38 -25.71
N LEU A 27 3.71 -9.36 -26.41
CA LEU A 27 2.49 -10.05 -25.99
C LEU A 27 2.66 -11.57 -25.87
N THR A 28 3.52 -12.16 -26.70
CA THR A 28 3.78 -13.61 -26.67
C THR A 28 4.53 -13.98 -25.40
N ALA A 29 5.55 -13.20 -25.05
CA ALA A 29 6.28 -13.38 -23.81
C ALA A 29 5.38 -13.18 -22.58
N ILE A 30 4.50 -12.16 -22.60
CA ILE A 30 3.52 -11.92 -21.52
C ILE A 30 2.62 -13.14 -21.35
N GLU A 31 2.03 -13.65 -22.43
CA GLU A 31 1.12 -14.80 -22.38
C GLU A 31 1.82 -16.05 -21.82
N GLN A 32 3.05 -16.33 -22.27
CA GLN A 32 3.80 -17.49 -21.81
C GLN A 32 4.09 -17.40 -20.30
N THR A 33 4.64 -16.28 -19.83
CA THR A 33 4.93 -16.07 -18.41
C THR A 33 3.66 -16.09 -17.55
N LEU A 34 2.54 -15.59 -18.09
CA LEU A 34 1.27 -15.62 -17.39
C LEU A 34 0.77 -17.06 -17.19
N HIS A 35 0.83 -17.90 -18.22
CA HIS A 35 0.49 -19.32 -18.10
C HIS A 35 1.39 -20.06 -17.11
N GLU A 36 2.70 -19.78 -17.11
CA GLU A 36 3.62 -20.37 -16.13
C GLU A 36 3.20 -20.01 -14.69
N LYS A 37 2.86 -18.74 -14.43
CA LYS A 37 2.38 -18.32 -13.09
C LYS A 37 1.03 -18.92 -12.73
N ILE A 38 0.09 -18.99 -13.68
CA ILE A 38 -1.22 -19.63 -13.46
C ILE A 38 -1.03 -21.09 -13.08
N ASN A 39 -0.16 -21.83 -13.77
CA ASN A 39 0.09 -23.25 -13.50
C ASN A 39 0.69 -23.50 -12.11
N LEU A 40 1.47 -22.54 -11.58
CA LEU A 40 2.00 -22.63 -10.22
C LEU A 40 0.93 -22.45 -9.14
N ALA A 41 -0.13 -21.67 -9.40
CA ALA A 41 -1.20 -21.42 -8.44
C ALA A 41 -2.58 -21.23 -9.10
N PRO A 42 -3.19 -22.28 -9.68
CA PRO A 42 -4.42 -22.16 -10.48
C PRO A 42 -5.59 -21.55 -9.71
N GLU A 43 -5.80 -21.98 -8.46
CA GLU A 43 -6.89 -21.49 -7.60
C GLU A 43 -6.72 -20.04 -7.18
N PHE A 44 -5.48 -19.51 -7.16
CA PHE A 44 -5.23 -18.10 -6.83
C PHE A 44 -5.63 -17.16 -7.98
N PHE A 45 -5.48 -17.60 -9.22
CA PHE A 45 -5.68 -16.78 -10.41
C PHE A 45 -7.03 -17.00 -11.10
N LYS A 46 -7.75 -18.07 -10.76
CA LYS A 46 -9.08 -18.35 -11.28
C LYS A 46 -10.05 -17.20 -10.96
N ASP A 47 -10.72 -16.69 -12.00
CA ASP A 47 -11.75 -15.65 -11.89
C ASP A 47 -11.29 -14.40 -11.11
N SER A 48 -9.99 -14.09 -11.21
CA SER A 48 -9.33 -13.14 -10.32
C SER A 48 -9.43 -11.69 -10.86
N PRO A 49 -9.85 -10.72 -10.03
CA PRO A 49 -9.79 -9.30 -10.37
C PRO A 49 -8.33 -8.83 -10.36
N LEU A 50 -7.89 -8.07 -11.35
CA LEU A 50 -6.51 -7.56 -11.38
C LEU A 50 -6.41 -6.10 -11.79
N ILE A 51 -5.37 -5.43 -11.30
CA ILE A 51 -4.96 -4.08 -11.71
C ILE A 51 -3.71 -4.19 -12.59
N ILE A 52 -3.70 -3.52 -13.74
CA ILE A 52 -2.57 -3.52 -14.68
C ILE A 52 -1.73 -2.28 -14.42
N ASP A 53 -0.44 -2.48 -14.19
CA ASP A 53 0.51 -1.40 -13.96
C ASP A 53 1.48 -1.25 -15.14
N LEU A 54 1.39 -0.11 -15.82
CA LEU A 54 2.18 0.20 -17.01
C LEU A 54 3.37 1.12 -16.73
N ARG A 55 3.66 1.44 -15.45
CA ARG A 55 4.71 2.41 -15.10
C ARG A 55 6.10 1.99 -15.59
N GLU A 56 6.47 0.73 -15.40
CA GLU A 56 7.80 0.23 -15.81
C GLU A 56 7.93 0.10 -17.33
N LEU A 57 6.84 -0.24 -18.01
CA LEU A 57 6.75 -0.25 -19.48
C LEU A 57 6.94 1.16 -20.06
N ASN A 58 6.22 2.14 -19.51
CA ASN A 58 6.24 3.52 -19.99
C ASN A 58 7.55 4.25 -19.65
N LYS A 59 8.24 3.92 -18.54
CA LYS A 59 9.60 4.42 -18.27
C LYS A 59 10.59 4.06 -19.38
N GLN A 60 10.39 2.93 -20.05
CA GLN A 60 11.23 2.45 -21.14
C GLN A 60 10.76 2.96 -22.52
N ASN A 61 9.68 3.76 -22.59
CA ASN A 61 9.04 4.21 -23.82
C ASN A 61 8.68 3.05 -24.78
N LEU A 62 8.33 1.88 -24.24
CA LEU A 62 7.85 0.76 -25.04
C LEU A 62 6.37 0.97 -25.37
N ASP A 63 6.03 0.94 -26.65
CA ASP A 63 4.63 1.03 -27.08
C ASP A 63 3.96 -0.34 -27.00
N LEU A 64 2.73 -0.38 -26.52
CA LEU A 64 1.96 -1.61 -26.28
C LEU A 64 0.50 -1.33 -26.59
N ASP A 65 -0.09 -2.15 -27.47
CA ASP A 65 -1.53 -2.11 -27.72
C ASP A 65 -2.27 -2.70 -26.52
N PHE A 66 -2.78 -1.80 -25.67
CA PHE A 66 -3.45 -2.18 -24.43
C PHE A 66 -4.70 -3.02 -24.70
N SER A 67 -5.33 -2.86 -25.87
CA SER A 67 -6.53 -3.63 -26.24
C SER A 67 -6.22 -5.12 -26.33
N GLN A 68 -5.06 -5.47 -26.89
CA GLN A 68 -4.62 -6.87 -27.01
C GLN A 68 -4.30 -7.49 -25.65
N VAL A 69 -3.71 -6.70 -24.74
CA VAL A 69 -3.46 -7.12 -23.36
C VAL A 69 -4.78 -7.46 -22.66
N ILE A 70 -5.79 -6.58 -22.76
CA ILE A 70 -7.11 -6.83 -22.14
C ILE A 70 -7.78 -8.08 -22.73
N GLN A 71 -7.69 -8.29 -24.04
CA GLN A 71 -8.22 -9.49 -24.70
C GLN A 71 -7.53 -10.76 -24.20
N LEU A 72 -6.19 -10.75 -24.09
CA LEU A 72 -5.41 -11.85 -23.54
C LEU A 72 -5.84 -12.16 -22.10
N LEU A 73 -5.89 -11.15 -21.23
CA LEU A 73 -6.23 -11.34 -19.81
C LEU A 73 -7.64 -11.92 -19.63
N ARG A 74 -8.62 -11.42 -20.38
CA ARG A 74 -9.99 -11.97 -20.34
C ARG A 74 -10.04 -13.42 -20.84
N ARG A 75 -9.25 -13.78 -21.87
CA ARG A 75 -9.18 -15.14 -22.39
C ARG A 75 -8.62 -16.13 -21.37
N VAL A 76 -7.68 -15.71 -20.52
CA VAL A 76 -7.16 -16.53 -19.42
C VAL A 76 -7.96 -16.38 -18.11
N SER A 77 -9.20 -15.88 -18.18
CA SER A 77 -10.15 -15.75 -17.06
C SER A 77 -9.77 -14.75 -15.96
N PHE A 78 -8.97 -13.73 -16.29
CA PHE A 78 -8.82 -12.57 -15.41
C PHE A 78 -9.88 -11.51 -15.68
N PHE A 79 -10.19 -10.73 -14.64
CA PHE A 79 -11.04 -9.54 -14.74
C PHE A 79 -10.20 -8.29 -14.51
N PRO A 80 -9.72 -7.61 -15.57
CA PRO A 80 -9.09 -6.31 -15.41
C PRO A 80 -10.09 -5.32 -14.80
N VAL A 81 -9.76 -4.78 -13.62
CA VAL A 81 -10.60 -3.84 -12.88
C VAL A 81 -9.97 -2.46 -12.73
N GLY A 82 -8.74 -2.29 -13.22
CA GLY A 82 -8.08 -1.00 -13.24
C GLY A 82 -6.77 -1.00 -14.04
N ILE A 83 -6.38 0.19 -14.49
CA ILE A 83 -5.06 0.49 -15.05
C ILE A 83 -4.38 1.59 -14.22
N ARG A 84 -3.07 1.49 -14.03
CA ARG A 84 -2.22 2.51 -13.41
C ARG A 84 -1.05 2.89 -14.32
N GLY A 85 -0.70 4.17 -14.36
CA GLY A 85 0.51 4.65 -15.03
C GLY A 85 0.47 4.56 -16.54
N GLY A 86 -0.73 4.52 -17.14
CA GLY A 86 -0.90 4.51 -18.59
C GLY A 86 -0.64 5.88 -19.21
N ASN A 87 -0.10 5.90 -20.42
CA ASN A 87 0.00 7.11 -21.23
C ASN A 87 -1.37 7.50 -21.82
N GLU A 88 -1.45 8.64 -22.52
CA GLU A 88 -2.72 9.16 -23.05
C GLU A 88 -3.43 8.17 -23.98
N ASN A 89 -2.69 7.49 -24.87
CA ASN A 89 -3.25 6.49 -25.77
C ASN A 89 -3.77 5.26 -25.02
N GLN A 90 -2.96 4.71 -24.11
CA GLN A 90 -3.33 3.55 -23.28
C GLN A 90 -4.56 3.86 -22.40
N ASN A 91 -4.62 5.06 -21.82
CA ASN A 91 -5.74 5.51 -21.01
C ASN A 91 -7.03 5.67 -21.85
N LYS A 92 -6.92 6.15 -23.09
CA LYS A 92 -8.04 6.23 -24.02
C LYS A 92 -8.54 4.83 -24.41
N GLN A 93 -7.63 3.89 -24.69
CA GLN A 93 -7.98 2.49 -24.95
C GLN A 93 -8.66 1.85 -23.74
N ALA A 94 -8.13 2.05 -22.53
CA ALA A 94 -8.70 1.53 -21.28
C ALA A 94 -10.16 1.97 -21.08
N ARG A 95 -10.45 3.27 -21.25
CA ARG A 95 -11.83 3.80 -21.14
C ARG A 95 -12.78 3.18 -22.16
N THR A 96 -12.32 2.98 -23.40
CA THR A 96 -13.10 2.34 -24.47
C THR A 96 -13.44 0.89 -24.14
N LEU A 97 -12.58 0.23 -23.36
CA LEU A 97 -12.72 -1.17 -22.93
C LEU A 97 -13.39 -1.32 -21.56
N PHE A 98 -13.92 -0.23 -21.01
CA PHE A 98 -14.56 -0.14 -19.68
C PHE A 98 -13.63 -0.50 -18.53
N ILE A 99 -12.33 -0.21 -18.67
CA ILE A 99 -11.34 -0.37 -17.61
C ILE A 99 -11.12 0.99 -16.95
N PRO A 100 -11.48 1.15 -15.66
CA PRO A 100 -11.23 2.38 -14.92
C PRO A 100 -9.74 2.71 -14.85
N ILE A 101 -9.42 4.00 -14.86
CA ILE A 101 -8.06 4.46 -14.62
C ILE A 101 -7.94 4.76 -13.13
N ASP A 102 -7.01 4.10 -12.47
CA ASP A 102 -6.66 4.39 -11.09
C ASP A 102 -5.78 5.64 -11.04
N THR A 103 -6.43 6.80 -11.00
CA THR A 103 -5.77 8.11 -10.84
C THR A 103 -5.44 8.41 -9.38
N VAL A 104 -5.84 7.56 -8.43
CA VAL A 104 -5.78 7.87 -6.98
C VAL A 104 -4.33 7.95 -6.48
N ARG A 105 -3.34 7.52 -7.27
CA ARG A 105 -1.94 7.39 -6.82
C ARG A 105 -0.90 7.94 -7.80
N GLU A 106 -1.29 8.88 -8.65
CA GLU A 106 -0.35 9.59 -9.55
C GLU A 106 0.12 10.94 -9.02
N GLN A 107 -0.49 11.48 -7.97
CA GLN A 107 -0.04 12.74 -7.37
C GLN A 107 0.08 12.59 -5.86
N GLY A 108 1.27 12.90 -5.32
CA GLY A 108 1.43 13.27 -3.91
C GLY A 108 0.75 14.62 -3.62
N SER A 109 -0.55 14.70 -3.90
CA SER A 109 -1.38 15.88 -3.68
C SER A 109 -2.71 15.43 -3.11
N THR A 110 -2.94 15.87 -1.88
CA THR A 110 -4.20 15.89 -1.14
C THR A 110 -5.42 16.02 -2.05
N LEU A 111 -6.37 15.10 -1.92
CA LEU A 111 -7.73 15.29 -2.40
C LEU A 111 -8.38 16.42 -1.60
N MET A 112 -8.27 17.66 -2.09
CA MET A 112 -9.13 18.77 -1.70
C MET A 112 -10.37 18.75 -2.59
N ILE A 113 -11.52 18.41 -2.01
CA ILE A 113 -12.83 18.70 -2.59
C ILE A 113 -13.29 20.01 -1.95
N GLY A 114 -13.36 21.10 -2.73
CA GLY A 114 -14.10 22.29 -2.33
C GLY A 114 -13.59 23.63 -2.88
N ALA A 115 -14.34 24.16 -3.85
CA ALA A 115 -14.61 25.57 -4.16
C ALA A 115 -13.49 26.49 -4.69
N GLU A 116 -13.71 26.93 -5.94
CA GLU A 116 -13.11 28.11 -6.57
C GLU A 116 -13.42 29.41 -5.81
N ALA A 117 -12.44 30.30 -5.71
CA ALA A 117 -12.58 31.75 -5.94
C ALA A 117 -11.21 32.41 -6.07
N ALA A 118 -11.16 33.44 -6.90
CA ALA A 118 -9.99 33.96 -7.60
C ALA A 118 -9.19 35.06 -6.87
N LYS A 119 -7.92 35.23 -7.31
CA LYS A 119 -7.05 36.44 -7.35
C LYS A 119 -6.79 37.14 -5.99
N GLN A 120 -5.58 37.57 -5.63
CA GLN A 120 -4.66 38.39 -6.42
C GLN A 120 -3.29 38.53 -5.71
N GLU A 121 -2.30 38.70 -6.57
CA GLU A 121 -0.88 39.02 -6.42
C GLU A 121 -0.58 40.33 -5.65
N THR A 122 0.41 40.35 -4.75
CA THR A 122 1.52 41.34 -4.73
C THR A 122 2.58 41.08 -3.66
N ALA A 123 3.84 41.18 -4.06
CA ALA A 123 5.02 41.61 -3.27
C ALA A 123 5.82 42.56 -4.20
N PRO A 124 6.65 43.54 -3.75
CA PRO A 124 7.69 43.36 -2.74
C PRO A 124 8.03 44.57 -1.81
N GLN A 125 8.89 44.25 -0.82
CA GLN A 125 9.67 45.02 0.19
C GLN A 125 10.48 46.23 -0.34
N PRO A 126 11.02 47.18 0.49
CA PRO A 126 12.22 46.93 1.37
C PRO A 126 12.50 47.79 2.66
N ALA A 127 13.25 47.16 3.60
CA ALA A 127 14.34 47.59 4.55
C ALA A 127 14.19 48.82 5.50
N ALA A 128 14.17 48.69 6.85
CA ALA A 128 15.27 48.48 7.87
C ALA A 128 15.71 49.82 8.57
N PRO A 129 16.46 49.91 9.71
CA PRO A 129 16.99 48.89 10.65
C PRO A 129 16.97 49.20 12.19
N ALA A 130 17.24 48.13 12.97
CA ALA A 130 18.04 48.01 14.22
C ALA A 130 17.58 48.60 15.58
N GLU A 131 17.44 47.70 16.58
CA GLU A 131 18.15 47.83 17.87
C GLU A 131 18.36 46.44 18.53
N THR A 132 19.50 46.28 19.20
CA THR A 132 20.17 45.02 19.59
C THR A 132 20.07 44.68 21.08
N ALA A 133 20.17 43.36 21.36
CA ALA A 133 20.72 42.64 22.53
C ALA A 133 19.70 41.88 23.43
N PRO A 134 20.08 40.76 24.11
CA PRO A 134 21.20 39.83 23.92
C PRO A 134 20.78 38.34 23.80
N ALA A 135 21.76 37.51 23.46
CA ALA A 135 21.70 36.11 23.05
C ALA A 135 20.93 35.13 23.97
N LYS A 136 20.01 34.38 23.35
CA LYS A 136 19.76 32.96 23.64
C LYS A 136 20.02 32.19 22.34
N GLU A 137 20.86 31.17 22.41
CA GLU A 137 21.15 30.27 21.29
C GLU A 137 19.85 29.80 20.63
N PRO A 138 19.61 30.11 19.34
CA PRO A 138 18.45 29.57 18.64
C PRO A 138 18.75 28.11 18.32
N VAL A 139 18.09 27.21 19.05
CA VAL A 139 17.95 25.81 18.65
C VAL A 139 17.36 25.83 17.23
N ARG A 140 18.17 25.46 16.24
CA ARG A 140 17.73 25.35 14.85
C ARG A 140 16.49 24.45 14.85
N PRO A 141 15.35 24.87 14.26
CA PRO A 141 14.23 23.98 14.07
C PRO A 141 14.73 22.81 13.21
N VAL A 142 14.76 21.62 13.79
CA VAL A 142 14.95 20.40 13.02
C VAL A 142 13.83 20.37 11.98
N PRO A 143 14.12 20.12 10.69
CA PRO A 143 13.07 20.01 9.68
C PRO A 143 12.06 18.97 10.16
N ILE A 144 10.83 19.40 10.43
CA ILE A 144 9.74 18.47 10.75
C ILE A 144 9.50 17.71 9.43
N PRO A 145 9.77 16.40 9.37
CA PRO A 145 9.49 15.63 8.17
C PRO A 145 7.99 15.76 7.83
N PRO A 146 7.62 15.62 6.55
CA PRO A 146 6.23 15.79 6.10
C PRO A 146 5.30 14.97 6.98
N VAL A 147 4.20 15.59 7.42
CA VAL A 147 3.20 15.01 8.33
C VAL A 147 2.77 13.65 7.76
N SER A 148 3.24 12.57 8.38
CA SER A 148 2.84 11.22 8.01
C SER A 148 1.34 11.04 8.25
N ALA A 149 0.70 10.18 7.45
CA ALA A 149 -0.70 9.83 7.64
C ALA A 149 -0.98 9.47 9.12
N ALA A 150 -2.11 9.95 9.64
CA ALA A 150 -2.46 9.78 11.06
C ALA A 150 -2.44 8.29 11.46
N ALA A 151 -1.86 8.00 12.62
CA ALA A 151 -1.79 6.64 13.14
C ALA A 151 -3.19 6.13 13.51
N THR A 152 -3.48 4.88 13.15
CA THR A 152 -4.72 4.18 13.50
C THR A 152 -4.51 3.37 14.78
N LEU A 153 -5.32 3.61 15.81
CA LEU A 153 -5.25 2.90 17.08
C LEU A 153 -6.37 1.85 17.19
N VAL A 154 -6.00 0.60 17.45
CA VAL A 154 -6.92 -0.51 17.72
C VAL A 154 -6.68 -1.02 19.14
N THR A 155 -7.71 -0.99 19.96
CA THR A 155 -7.63 -1.42 21.36
C THR A 155 -8.32 -2.77 21.60
N GLN A 156 -9.11 -3.25 20.64
CA GLN A 156 -9.84 -4.52 20.72
C GLN A 156 -9.04 -5.67 20.10
N PRO A 157 -9.09 -6.88 20.70
CA PRO A 157 -8.43 -8.06 20.15
C PRO A 157 -8.86 -8.36 18.72
N ILE A 158 -7.88 -8.61 17.85
CA ILE A 158 -8.12 -8.95 16.45
C ILE A 158 -8.19 -10.47 16.35
N ARG A 159 -9.37 -10.98 15.99
CA ARG A 159 -9.72 -12.41 15.99
C ARG A 159 -9.49 -13.04 14.62
N SER A 160 -9.47 -14.37 14.60
CA SER A 160 -9.32 -15.14 13.35
C SER A 160 -10.36 -14.73 12.30
N GLY A 161 -9.92 -14.59 11.05
CA GLY A 161 -10.76 -14.14 9.93
C GLY A 161 -10.95 -12.63 9.84
N GLN A 162 -10.59 -11.85 10.87
CA GLN A 162 -10.65 -10.39 10.80
C GLN A 162 -9.47 -9.83 10.02
N ARG A 163 -9.72 -8.75 9.28
CA ARG A 163 -8.71 -8.01 8.54
C ARG A 163 -8.77 -6.53 8.89
N ILE A 164 -7.65 -5.96 9.30
CA ILE A 164 -7.53 -4.54 9.66
C ILE A 164 -6.53 -3.87 8.72
N TYR A 165 -6.92 -2.71 8.20
CA TYR A 165 -6.11 -1.90 7.30
C TYR A 165 -5.94 -0.48 7.85
N ALA A 166 -4.73 0.07 7.79
CA ALA A 166 -4.43 1.45 8.11
C ALA A 166 -3.65 2.13 6.99
N SER A 167 -4.03 3.36 6.64
CA SER A 167 -3.35 4.19 5.64
C SER A 167 -2.06 4.84 6.13
N GLY A 168 -1.77 4.74 7.43
CA GLY A 168 -0.55 5.23 8.07
C GLY A 168 0.05 4.16 8.97
N ASP A 169 0.54 4.57 10.14
CA ASP A 169 1.00 3.62 11.15
C ASP A 169 -0.20 2.94 11.83
N LEU A 170 -0.10 1.64 12.07
CA LEU A 170 -1.11 0.84 12.78
C LEU A 170 -0.60 0.50 14.17
N ILE A 171 -1.33 0.91 15.20
CA ILE A 171 -1.00 0.65 16.59
C ILE A 171 -2.08 -0.22 17.20
N ILE A 172 -1.68 -1.36 17.76
CA ILE A 172 -2.56 -2.37 18.34
C ILE A 172 -2.15 -2.62 19.80
N LEU A 173 -3.06 -2.37 20.74
CA LEU A 173 -2.83 -2.57 22.18
C LEU A 173 -3.23 -3.97 22.68
N SER A 174 -3.63 -4.86 21.78
CA SER A 174 -4.22 -6.16 22.08
C SER A 174 -3.61 -7.29 21.26
N GLN A 175 -3.93 -8.53 21.61
CA GLN A 175 -3.48 -9.70 20.85
C GLN A 175 -4.01 -9.72 19.40
N VAL A 176 -3.19 -10.26 18.50
CA VAL A 176 -3.54 -10.56 17.11
C VAL A 176 -3.55 -12.07 16.95
N SER A 177 -4.73 -12.64 16.76
CA SER A 177 -4.95 -14.09 16.77
C SER A 177 -4.47 -14.76 15.48
N ALA A 178 -4.25 -16.07 15.52
CA ALA A 178 -4.02 -16.88 14.32
C ALA A 178 -5.18 -16.71 13.32
N GLY A 179 -4.87 -16.62 12.03
CA GLY A 179 -5.81 -16.33 10.96
C GLY A 179 -6.33 -14.88 10.91
N ALA A 180 -5.92 -13.99 11.81
CA ALA A 180 -6.14 -12.56 11.68
C ALA A 180 -5.12 -11.95 10.71
N GLU A 181 -5.49 -10.86 10.04
CA GLU A 181 -4.60 -10.14 9.11
C GLU A 181 -4.58 -8.65 9.45
N ILE A 182 -3.38 -8.08 9.58
CA ILE A 182 -3.17 -6.66 9.82
C ILE A 182 -2.28 -6.08 8.74
N MET A 183 -2.68 -4.93 8.20
CA MET A 183 -2.04 -4.26 7.07
C MET A 183 -1.87 -2.78 7.37
N ALA A 184 -0.68 -2.25 7.07
CA ALA A 184 -0.39 -0.82 7.21
C ALA A 184 0.47 -0.31 6.05
N GLU A 185 0.22 0.92 5.60
CA GLU A 185 1.11 1.62 4.66
C GLU A 185 2.39 2.11 5.35
N GLY A 186 2.30 2.39 6.65
CA GLY A 186 3.40 2.75 7.51
C GLY A 186 3.88 1.58 8.36
N ASN A 187 4.24 1.89 9.60
CA ASN A 187 4.70 0.93 10.59
C ASN A 187 3.53 0.15 11.21
N ILE A 188 3.84 -1.02 11.75
CA ILE A 188 2.91 -1.79 12.58
C ILE A 188 3.50 -1.92 13.99
N HIS A 189 2.71 -1.57 15.00
CA HIS A 189 3.05 -1.72 16.40
C HIS A 189 2.03 -2.62 17.06
N VAL A 190 2.46 -3.80 17.52
CA VAL A 190 1.63 -4.73 18.29
C VAL A 190 2.18 -4.82 19.70
N TYR A 191 1.57 -4.11 20.64
CA TYR A 191 1.97 -4.14 22.05
C TYR A 191 1.41 -5.38 22.77
N ASN A 192 1.49 -6.54 22.12
CA ASN A 192 1.02 -7.84 22.60
C ASN A 192 1.58 -8.96 21.71
N THR A 193 1.10 -10.20 21.88
CA THR A 193 1.42 -11.33 20.99
C THR A 193 0.83 -11.12 19.59
N LEU A 194 1.69 -11.28 18.58
CA LEU A 194 1.35 -11.31 17.17
C LEU A 194 1.37 -12.76 16.66
N ARG A 195 0.20 -13.40 16.53
CA ARG A 195 0.06 -14.76 15.96
C ARG A 195 -0.40 -14.77 14.51
N GLY A 196 -1.17 -13.75 14.10
CA GLY A 196 -1.71 -13.63 12.76
C GLY A 196 -0.67 -13.21 11.71
N ARG A 197 -1.16 -12.64 10.60
CA ARG A 197 -0.35 -12.13 9.50
C ARG A 197 -0.19 -10.62 9.61
N ALA A 198 1.04 -10.11 9.52
CA ALA A 198 1.34 -8.69 9.56
C ALA A 198 2.05 -8.23 8.28
N LEU A 199 1.46 -7.26 7.58
CA LEU A 199 2.00 -6.69 6.35
C LEU A 199 2.18 -5.18 6.52
N ALA A 200 3.42 -4.75 6.73
CA ALA A 200 3.78 -3.34 6.83
C ALA A 200 4.30 -2.81 5.50
N GLY A 201 4.20 -1.49 5.30
CA GLY A 201 4.64 -0.87 4.05
C GLY A 201 3.97 -1.46 2.81
N VAL A 202 2.68 -1.85 2.88
CA VAL A 202 1.95 -2.56 1.80
C VAL A 202 1.96 -1.83 0.45
N HIS A 203 2.32 -0.56 0.45
CA HIS A 203 2.49 0.29 -0.73
C HIS A 203 3.94 0.46 -1.21
N GLY A 204 4.83 -0.45 -0.83
CA GLY A 204 6.23 -0.44 -1.23
C GLY A 204 7.12 0.41 -0.33
N ASN A 205 6.67 0.74 0.88
CA ASN A 205 7.47 1.47 1.85
C ASN A 205 8.48 0.53 2.51
N THR A 206 9.69 0.47 1.95
CA THR A 206 10.79 -0.37 2.44
C THR A 206 11.37 0.11 3.79
N ALA A 207 11.07 1.36 4.18
CA ALA A 207 11.49 1.92 5.47
C ALA A 207 10.52 1.57 6.61
N ALA A 208 9.36 0.98 6.30
CA ALA A 208 8.40 0.54 7.30
C ALA A 208 8.99 -0.55 8.21
N ARG A 209 8.48 -0.61 9.43
CA ARG A 209 8.91 -1.57 10.46
C ARG A 209 7.71 -2.24 11.12
N ILE A 210 7.94 -3.44 11.63
CA ILE A 210 6.98 -4.13 12.49
C ILE A 210 7.60 -4.27 13.87
N PHE A 211 6.84 -3.90 14.90
CA PHE A 211 7.24 -4.03 16.30
C PHE A 211 6.23 -4.93 17.00
N CYS A 212 6.70 -5.88 17.80
CA CYS A 212 5.81 -6.66 18.66
C CYS A 212 6.49 -7.11 19.94
N PHE A 213 5.70 -7.38 20.98
CA PHE A 213 6.23 -7.89 22.26
C PHE A 213 6.55 -9.38 22.21
N ASP A 214 5.77 -10.15 21.45
CA ASP A 214 5.89 -11.59 21.34
C ASP A 214 5.55 -12.00 19.90
N LEU A 215 6.57 -12.45 19.17
CA LEU A 215 6.48 -12.77 17.74
C LEU A 215 6.18 -14.26 17.55
N GLN A 216 4.94 -14.56 17.17
CA GLN A 216 4.46 -15.92 16.85
C GLN A 216 3.70 -15.93 15.51
N ALA A 217 4.07 -15.02 14.61
CA ALA A 217 3.30 -14.70 13.42
C ALA A 217 3.28 -15.87 12.42
N GLU A 218 2.13 -16.07 11.76
CA GLU A 218 2.01 -16.92 10.58
C GLU A 218 2.82 -16.37 9.39
N LEU A 219 2.83 -15.04 9.25
CA LEU A 219 3.54 -14.34 8.19
C LEU A 219 3.85 -12.91 8.62
N ILE A 220 5.05 -12.46 8.29
CA ILE A 220 5.45 -11.05 8.35
C ILE A 220 5.90 -10.58 6.97
N SER A 221 5.53 -9.37 6.58
CA SER A 221 5.98 -8.76 5.33
C SER A 221 6.26 -7.27 5.47
N ILE A 222 7.30 -6.79 4.79
CA ILE A 222 7.61 -5.37 4.63
C ILE A 222 7.81 -5.11 3.15
N ALA A 223 7.00 -4.21 2.57
CA ALA A 223 7.10 -3.80 1.17
C ALA A 223 7.08 -4.95 0.13
N GLY A 224 6.42 -6.07 0.47
CA GLY A 224 6.29 -7.24 -0.41
C GLY A 224 7.32 -8.35 -0.15
N ASP A 225 8.44 -8.06 0.53
CA ASP A 225 9.35 -9.08 1.03
C ASP A 225 8.71 -9.75 2.27
N TYR A 226 8.73 -11.07 2.38
CA TYR A 226 8.01 -11.80 3.43
C TYR A 226 8.80 -12.96 4.05
N LYS A 227 8.42 -13.33 5.27
CA LYS A 227 8.84 -14.55 5.97
C LYS A 227 7.60 -15.25 6.51
N THR A 228 7.52 -16.57 6.34
CA THR A 228 6.43 -17.41 6.88
C THR A 228 6.81 -17.94 8.27
N SER A 229 5.84 -18.53 8.97
CA SER A 229 6.08 -19.18 10.26
C SER A 229 7.19 -20.23 10.22
N GLU A 230 7.38 -20.94 9.10
CA GLU A 230 8.45 -21.94 8.97
C GLU A 230 9.85 -21.31 9.03
N ASP A 231 10.00 -20.10 8.49
CA ASP A 231 11.24 -19.33 8.57
C ASP A 231 11.46 -18.73 9.96
N LEU A 232 10.38 -18.38 10.65
CA LEU A 232 10.40 -17.76 11.98
C LEU A 232 10.64 -18.79 13.10
N ASN A 233 10.06 -19.99 12.98
CA ASN A 233 10.10 -21.05 14.01
C ASN A 233 11.50 -21.60 14.30
N LYS A 234 12.51 -21.22 13.50
CA LYS A 234 13.93 -21.56 13.75
C LYS A 234 14.47 -20.87 15.01
N GLN A 235 13.84 -19.79 15.47
CA GLN A 235 14.19 -19.07 16.69
C GLN A 235 12.93 -18.70 17.47
N THR A 236 12.95 -18.88 18.79
CA THR A 236 11.87 -18.42 19.66
C THR A 236 12.17 -17.00 20.15
N TYR A 237 11.35 -16.03 19.76
CA TYR A 237 11.47 -14.64 20.18
C TYR A 237 10.55 -14.38 21.38
N LYS A 238 11.09 -14.47 22.60
CA LYS A 238 10.33 -14.20 23.84
C LYS A 238 10.41 -12.73 24.31
N ASN A 239 11.26 -11.94 23.68
CA ASN A 239 11.47 -10.53 24.00
C ASN A 239 10.81 -9.65 22.93
N PRO A 240 10.53 -8.37 23.24
CA PRO A 240 10.11 -7.41 22.24
C PRO A 240 11.09 -7.36 21.06
N VAL A 241 10.56 -7.42 19.85
CA VAL A 241 11.35 -7.40 18.62
C VAL A 241 10.95 -6.26 17.70
N GLN A 242 11.93 -5.77 16.97
CA GLN A 242 11.78 -4.94 15.78
C GLN A 242 12.13 -5.79 14.56
N ILE A 243 11.28 -5.71 13.54
CA ILE A 243 11.49 -6.28 12.22
C ILE A 243 11.65 -5.12 11.24
N TYR A 244 12.69 -5.18 10.42
CA TYR A 244 12.95 -4.18 9.39
C TYR A 244 13.60 -4.83 8.16
N LEU A 245 13.50 -4.13 7.03
CA LEU A 245 14.07 -4.59 5.77
C LEU A 245 15.51 -4.05 5.61
N GLN A 246 16.45 -4.91 5.25
CA GLN A 246 17.82 -4.53 4.89
C GLN A 246 18.28 -5.37 3.70
N ASN A 247 18.64 -4.75 2.58
CA ASN A 247 19.07 -5.43 1.35
C ASN A 247 18.08 -6.53 0.88
N HIS A 248 16.77 -6.25 0.90
CA HIS A 248 15.69 -7.21 0.59
C HIS A 248 15.61 -8.44 1.54
N ALA A 249 16.34 -8.43 2.65
CA ALA A 249 16.21 -9.43 3.70
C ALA A 249 15.47 -8.83 4.91
N LEU A 250 14.48 -9.56 5.41
CA LEU A 250 13.82 -9.24 6.67
C LEU A 250 14.75 -9.60 7.84
N ILE A 251 15.16 -8.58 8.59
CA ILE A 251 15.99 -8.71 9.78
C ILE A 251 15.11 -8.57 11.02
N ILE A 252 15.25 -9.51 11.95
CA ILE A 252 14.55 -9.53 13.23
C ILE A 252 15.57 -9.23 14.32
N LYS A 253 15.35 -8.17 15.08
CA LYS A 253 16.25 -7.70 16.13
C LYS A 253 15.49 -7.51 17.43
N GLU A 254 16.01 -8.03 18.53
CA GLU A 254 15.46 -7.77 19.86
C GLU A 254 15.67 -6.30 20.26
N ILE A 255 14.63 -5.72 20.88
CA ILE A 255 14.64 -4.39 21.45
C ILE A 255 14.97 -4.57 22.93
N ALA A 256 16.24 -4.35 23.27
CA ALA A 256 16.73 -4.38 24.64
C ALA A 256 16.28 -3.13 25.43
#